data_AF-A0A8T6VRL5-F1
#
_entry.id   AF-A0A8T6VRL5-F1
#
_cell.length_a   1.000
_cell.length_b   1.000
_cell.length_c   1.000
_cell.angle_alpha   90.00
_cell.angle_beta   90.00
_cell.angle_gamma   90.00
#
_symmetry.space_group_name_H-M   'P 1'
#
loop_
_entity.id
_entity.type
_entity.pdbx_description
1 polymer ?
#
loop_
_entity_poly.entity_id
_entity_poly.type
_entity_poly.pdbx_seq_one_letter_code
_entity_poly.pdbx_strand_id
1 'polypeptide(L)' 'MVSYTRARAEALGVGMETVGMAERAERLLLLAMASFVSILWLEVLNWAVILLAILTTFTVLQRVLHFLKWVKTKRIDA' A
#
# COMPACT_ATOMS: atom_id res chain seq x y z
N MET A 1 -1.29 -9.77 2.43
CA MET A 1 -2.36 -8.99 1.76
C MET A 1 -1.96 -8.50 0.37
N VAL A 2 -0.82 -7.80 0.18
CA VAL A 2 -0.41 -7.25 -1.14
C VAL A 2 -0.09 -8.34 -2.17
N SER A 3 0.61 -9.42 -1.80
CA SER A 3 0.88 -10.52 -2.76
C SER A 3 -0.36 -11.35 -3.08
N TYR A 4 -1.25 -11.59 -2.11
CA TYR A 4 -2.51 -12.31 -2.34
C TYR A 4 -3.43 -11.54 -3.29
N THR A 5 -3.54 -10.22 -3.10
CA THR A 5 -4.35 -9.36 -3.98
C THR A 5 -3.77 -9.27 -5.39
N ARG A 6 -2.43 -9.22 -5.56
CA ARG A 6 -1.79 -9.33 -6.88
C ARG A 6 -2.08 -10.69 -7.53
N ALA A 7 -1.83 -11.80 -6.82
CA ALA A 7 -2.06 -13.14 -7.35
C ALA A 7 -3.53 -13.39 -7.74
N ARG A 8 -4.48 -12.90 -6.93
CA ARG A 8 -5.92 -12.98 -7.21
C ARG A 8 -6.31 -12.11 -8.42
N ALA A 9 -5.68 -10.95 -8.59
CA ALA A 9 -5.94 -10.05 -9.70
C ALA A 9 -5.34 -10.53 -11.03
N GLU A 10 -4.13 -11.06 -11.00
CA GLU A 10 -3.51 -11.74 -12.14
C GLU A 10 -4.35 -12.96 -12.57
N ALA A 11 -4.88 -13.73 -11.61
CA ALA A 11 -5.82 -14.82 -11.90
C ALA A 11 -7.14 -14.34 -12.56
N LEU A 12 -7.52 -13.08 -12.41
CA LEU A 12 -8.69 -12.45 -13.04
C LEU A 12 -8.33 -11.68 -14.33
N GLY A 13 -7.07 -11.76 -14.79
CA GLY A 13 -6.55 -11.09 -15.98
C GLY A 13 -6.31 -9.59 -15.80
N VAL A 14 -6.13 -9.12 -14.56
CA VAL A 14 -5.90 -7.70 -14.24
C VAL A 14 -4.43 -7.50 -13.91
N GLY A 15 -3.70 -6.81 -14.78
CA GLY A 15 -2.35 -6.33 -14.49
C GLY A 15 -2.39 -5.30 -13.36
N MET A 16 -1.96 -5.70 -12.16
CA MET A 16 -1.89 -4.84 -10.97
C MET A 16 -0.47 -4.36 -10.66
N GLU A 17 0.41 -4.31 -11.68
CA GLU A 17 1.84 -4.07 -11.49
C GLU A 17 2.20 -2.66 -11.02
N THR A 18 1.32 -1.67 -11.21
CA THR A 18 1.62 -0.24 -10.97
C THR A 18 0.66 0.43 -9.98
N VAL A 19 -0.19 -0.35 -9.30
CA VAL A 19 -1.29 0.20 -8.49
C VAL A 19 -0.95 0.17 -7.01
N GLY A 20 -0.20 1.18 -6.57
CA GLY A 20 0.06 1.50 -5.18
C GLY A 20 1.44 2.09 -4.95
N MET A 21 1.52 3.38 -4.61
CA MET A 21 2.80 4.04 -4.29
C MET A 21 3.52 3.33 -3.11
N ALA A 22 2.76 2.86 -2.11
CA ALA A 22 3.30 2.23 -0.90
C ALA A 22 3.25 0.69 -0.92
N GLU A 23 3.77 0.07 -1.98
CA GLU A 23 3.70 -1.39 -2.12
C GLU A 23 4.59 -2.13 -1.11
N ARG A 24 5.82 -1.65 -0.88
CA ARG A 24 6.77 -2.34 0.02
C ARG A 24 7.97 -1.49 0.40
N ALA A 25 8.56 -0.82 -0.58
CA ALA A 25 9.78 -0.04 -0.40
C ALA A 25 9.58 1.12 0.58
N GLU A 26 8.51 1.90 0.42
CA GLU A 26 8.24 3.07 1.27
C GLU A 26 8.07 2.70 2.75
N ARG A 27 7.38 1.58 3.03
CA ARG A 27 7.20 1.07 4.39
C ARG A 27 8.52 0.60 5.01
N LEU A 28 9.37 -0.06 4.22
CA LEU A 28 10.71 -0.48 4.65
C LEU A 28 11.63 0.71 4.89
N LEU A 29 11.57 1.74 4.05
CA LEU A 29 12.36 2.96 4.17
C LEU A 29 11.96 3.75 5.42
N LEU A 30 10.65 3.91 5.67
CA LEU A 30 10.12 4.53 6.87
C LEU A 30 10.52 3.77 8.14
N LEU A 31 10.35 2.44 8.16
CA LEU A 31 10.76 1.61 9.30
C LEU A 31 12.27 1.65 9.52
N ALA A 32 13.08 1.55 8.46
CA ALA A 32 14.53 1.60 8.57
C ALA A 32 14.99 2.95 9.14
N MET A 33 14.51 4.07 8.57
CA MET A 33 14.84 5.41 9.06
C MET A 33 14.36 5.61 10.51
N ALA A 34 13.13 5.19 10.84
CA ALA A 34 12.61 5.28 12.20
C ALA A 34 13.43 4.45 13.19
N SER A 35 13.88 3.25 12.81
CA SER A 35 14.74 2.41 13.65
C SER A 35 16.11 3.03 13.91
N PHE A 36 16.73 3.67 12.91
CA PHE A 36 18.00 4.38 13.10
C PHE A 36 17.85 5.59 14.02
N VAL A 37 16.75 6.35 13.88
CA VAL A 37 16.51 7.54 14.70
C VAL A 37 16.06 7.19 16.12
N SER A 38 15.40 6.04 16.32
CA SER A 38 14.96 5.54 17.63
C SER A 38 16.12 5.27 18.61
N ILE A 39 17.36 5.14 18.13
CA ILE A 39 18.55 4.99 18.98
C ILE A 39 18.83 6.27 19.78
N LEU A 40 18.48 7.43 19.21
CA LEU A 40 18.66 8.72 19.87
C LEU A 40 17.43 9.05 20.72
N TRP A 41 16.23 8.90 20.16
CA TRP A 41 14.96 9.28 20.80
C TRP A 41 13.89 8.18 20.63
N LEU A 42 13.53 7.49 21.72
CA LEU A 42 12.58 6.38 21.71
C LEU A 42 11.15 6.77 21.28
N GLU A 43 10.72 8.02 21.53
CA GLU A 43 9.38 8.49 21.14
C GLU A 43 9.18 8.65 19.63
N VAL A 44 10.27 8.73 18.85
CA VAL A 44 10.21 8.83 17.39
C VAL A 44 9.56 7.59 16.78
N LEU A 45 9.73 6.43 17.41
CA LEU A 45 9.14 5.18 16.94
C LEU A 45 7.60 5.23 17.00
N ASN A 46 7.02 5.82 18.05
CA ASN A 46 5.56 5.98 18.17
C ASN A 46 5.01 6.90 17.08
N TRP A 47 5.66 8.03 16.85
CA TRP A 47 5.28 8.96 15.77
C TRP A 47 5.42 8.32 14.39
N ALA A 48 6.48 7.56 14.15
CA ALA A 48 6.67 6.83 12.91
C ALA A 48 5.56 5.80 12.67
N VAL A 49 5.13 5.07 13.70
CA VAL A 49 4.04 4.09 13.58
C VAL A 49 2.70 4.77 13.26
N ILE A 50 2.40 5.90 13.90
CA ILE A 50 1.17 6.68 13.60
C ILE A 50 1.20 7.17 12.14
N LEU A 51 2.33 7.71 11.69
CA LEU A 51 2.51 8.20 10.33
C LEU A 51 2.39 7.06 9.31
N LEU A 52 2.94 5.89 9.64
CA LEU A 52 2.83 4.66 8.85
C LEU A 52 1.38 4.17 8.77
N ALA A 53 0.60 4.25 9.85
CA ALA A 53 -0.82 3.89 9.87
C ALA A 53 -1.65 4.79 8.93
N ILE A 54 -1.37 6.09 8.92
CA ILE A 54 -2.03 7.04 8.00
C ILE A 54 -1.65 6.73 6.56
N LEU A 55 -0.35 6.57 6.28
CA LEU A 55 0.15 6.30 4.93
C LEU A 55 -0.43 5.01 4.36
N THR A 56 -0.45 3.95 5.15
CA THR A 56 -0.99 2.64 4.74
C THR A 56 -2.49 2.69 4.49
N THR A 57 -3.25 3.43 5.30
CA THR A 57 -4.69 3.65 5.07
C THR A 57 -4.92 4.38 3.75
N PHE A 58 -4.12 5.41 3.47
CA PHE A 58 -4.18 6.14 2.20
C PHE A 58 -3.87 5.24 0.99
N THR A 59 -2.89 4.34 1.11
CA THR A 59 -2.56 3.41 0.01
C THR A 59 -3.66 2.38 -0.23
N VAL A 60 -4.33 1.91 0.82
CA VAL A 60 -5.46 0.99 0.70
C VAL A 60 -6.61 1.67 -0.06
N LEU A 61 -6.90 2.93 0.24
CA LEU A 61 -7.90 3.73 -0.49
C LEU A 61 -7.57 3.82 -1.99
N GLN A 62 -6.31 4.11 -2.34
CA GLN A 62 -5.86 4.15 -3.74
C GLN A 62 -6.10 2.82 -4.47
N ARG A 63 -5.79 1.70 -3.83
CA ARG A 63 -6.01 0.35 -4.39
C ARG A 63 -7.48 0.04 -4.60
N VAL A 64 -8.34 0.38 -3.64
CA VAL A 64 -9.79 0.14 -3.74
C VAL A 64 -10.39 0.97 -4.86
N LEU A 65 -10.05 2.26 -4.96
CA LEU A 65 -10.57 3.13 -6.01
C LEU A 65 -10.14 2.67 -7.41
N HIS A 66 -8.89 2.24 -7.57
CA HIS A 66 -8.40 1.70 -8.84
C HIS A 66 -9.12 0.39 -9.23
N PHE A 67 -9.29 -0.52 -8.27
CA PHE A 67 -10.02 -1.78 -8.51
C PHE A 67 -11.49 -1.52 -8.87
N LEU A 68 -12.18 -0.64 -8.13
CA LEU A 68 -13.56 -0.26 -8.42
C LEU A 68 -13.71 0.37 -9.81
N LYS A 69 -12.76 1.23 -10.21
CA LYS A 69 -12.75 1.83 -11.55
C LYS A 69 -12.63 0.75 -12.64
N TRP A 70 -11.73 -0.22 -12.46
CA TRP A 70 -11.55 -1.33 -13.41
C TRP A 70 -12.79 -2.23 -13.51
N VAL A 71 -13.39 -2.60 -12.37
CA VAL A 71 -14.64 -3.39 -12.34
C VAL A 71 -15.78 -2.65 -13.06
N LYS A 72 -15.87 -1.33 -12.88
CA LYS A 72 -16.91 -0.52 -13.52
C LYS A 72 -16.73 -0.45 -15.03
N THR A 73 -15.50 -0.34 -15.53
CA THR A 73 -15.20 -0.38 -16.97
C THR A 73 -15.57 -1.74 -17.58
N LYS A 74 -15.12 -2.86 -16.99
CA LYS A 74 -15.38 -4.19 -17.54
C LYS A 74 -16.87 -4.60 -17.54
N ARG A 75 -17.70 -3.96 -16.72
CA ARG A 75 -19.17 -4.15 -16.69
C ARG A 75 -19.91 -3.34 -17.76
N ILE A 76 -19.28 -2.33 -18.35
CA ILE A 76 -19.86 -1.54 -19.45
C ILE A 76 -19.60 -2.23 -20.80
N ASP A 77 -18.57 -3.08 -20.87
CA ASP A 77 -18.14 -3.78 -22.07
C ASP A 77 -18.70 -5.22 -22.19
N ALA A 78 -19.65 -5.61 -21.32
CA ALA A 78 -20.29 -6.93 -21.25
C ALA A 78 -21.81 -6.81 -21.38
#